data_AF-A0A7Y5QP49-F1
#
_entry.id   AF-A0A7Y5QP49-F1
#
_cell.length_a   1.000
_cell.length_b   1.000
_cell.length_c   1.000
_cell.angle_alpha   90.00
_cell.angle_beta   90.00
_cell.angle_gamma   90.00
#
_symmetry.space_group_name_H-M   'P 1'
#
loop_
_entity.id
_entity.type
_entity.pdbx_description
1 polymer ?
#
loop_
_entity_poly.entity_id
_entity_poly.type
_entity_poly.pdbx_seq_one_letter_code
_entity_poly.pdbx_strand_id
1 'polypeptide(L)' 'MRRQLGFVVGVTEYLLDRPVRSVLDVGCGEGNWAAVLRGIRPRARYLGVDGSEYAIRRFG' A
#
# COMPACT_ATOMS: atom_id res chain seq x y z
N MET A 1 -2.92 5.41 -10.55
CA MET A 1 -2.39 4.65 -9.41
C MET A 1 -0.86 4.63 -9.32
N ARG A 2 -0.10 3.93 -10.20
CA ARG A 2 1.36 3.73 -10.02
C ARG A 2 2.19 5.01 -9.82
N ARG A 3 1.90 6.08 -10.55
CA ARG A 3 2.62 7.36 -10.42
C ARG A 3 2.42 8.02 -9.05
N GLN A 4 1.18 8.03 -8.55
CA GLN A 4 0.85 8.60 -7.24
C GLN A 4 1.52 7.79 -6.11
N LEU A 5 1.42 6.47 -6.18
CA LEU A 5 2.00 5.58 -5.19
C LEU A 5 3.54 5.68 -5.15
N GLY A 6 4.17 5.78 -6.33
CA GLY A 6 5.60 6.04 -6.44
C GLY A 6 6.02 7.39 -5.84
N PHE A 7 5.22 8.43 -6.05
CA PHE A 7 5.46 9.74 -5.43
C PHE A 7 5.36 9.68 -3.90
N VAL A 8 4.28 9.10 -3.36
CA VAL A 8 4.08 8.99 -1.90
C VAL A 8 5.20 8.18 -1.25
N VAL A 9 5.59 7.04 -1.84
CA VAL A 9 6.72 6.24 -1.34
C VAL A 9 8.02 7.02 -1.42
N GLY A 10 8.31 7.71 -2.53
CA GLY A 10 9.52 8.50 -2.68
C GLY A 10 9.64 9.62 -1.64
N VAL A 11 8.57 10.39 -1.42
CA VAL A 11 8.53 11.43 -0.39
C VAL A 11 8.69 10.83 1.01
N THR A 12 8.02 9.71 1.29
CA THR A 12 8.11 9.05 2.60
C THR A 12 9.53 8.59 2.89
N GLU A 13 10.19 7.97 1.93
CA GLU A 13 11.56 7.48 2.12
C GLU A 13 12.59 8.61 2.19
N TYR A 14 12.38 9.69 1.44
CA TYR A 14 13.17 10.91 1.57
C TYR A 14 13.08 11.48 2.99
N LEU A 15 11.88 11.54 3.56
CA LEU A 15 11.67 12.06 4.92
C LEU A 15 12.19 11.10 6.01
N LEU A 16 12.12 9.79 5.78
CA LEU A 16 12.56 8.77 6.75
C LEU A 16 14.05 8.42 6.63
N ASP A 17 14.71 8.88 5.56
CA ASP A 17 16.07 8.51 5.16
C ASP A 17 16.31 6.99 5.14
N ARG A 18 15.28 6.23 4.77
CA ARG A 18 15.33 4.76 4.66
C ARG A 18 14.17 4.21 3.83
N PRO A 19 14.31 2.99 3.29
CA PRO A 19 13.22 2.35 2.58
C PRO A 19 11.99 2.08 3.47
N VAL A 20 10.79 2.19 2.89
CA VAL A 20 9.53 1.78 3.52
C VAL A 20 9.55 0.25 3.71
N ARG A 21 9.33 -0.19 4.95
CA ARG A 21 9.33 -1.62 5.32
C ARG A 21 7.94 -2.17 5.64
N SER A 22 7.00 -1.30 5.97
CA SER A 22 5.62 -1.66 6.31
C SER A 22 4.66 -0.55 5.89
N VAL A 23 3.52 -0.92 5.32
CA VAL A 23 2.42 -0.03 4.93
C VAL A 23 1.13 -0.55 5.54
N LEU A 24 0.40 0.34 6.20
CA LEU A 24 -0.99 0.14 6.60
C LEU A 24 -1.86 1.00 5.70
N ASP A 25 -2.82 0.38 5.01
CA ASP A 25 -3.77 1.02 4.12
C ASP A 25 -5.17 0.92 4.71
N VAL A 26 -5.73 2.06 5.14
CA VAL A 26 -7.02 2.14 5.83
C VAL A 26 -8.09 2.59 4.85
N GLY A 27 -9.15 1.81 4.73
CA GLY A 27 -10.13 1.96 3.65
C GLY A 27 -9.57 1.45 2.31
N CYS A 28 -8.86 0.32 2.34
CA CYS A 28 -8.11 -0.17 1.19
C CYS A 28 -9.01 -0.65 0.02
N GLY A 29 -10.31 -0.81 0.25
CA GLY A 29 -11.27 -1.38 -0.69
C GLY A 29 -10.79 -2.72 -1.23
N GLU A 30 -10.65 -2.80 -2.55
CA GLU A 30 -10.17 -4.00 -3.26
C GLU A 30 -8.64 -4.27 -3.13
N GLY A 31 -7.92 -3.48 -2.34
CA GLY A 31 -6.48 -3.67 -2.11
C GLY A 31 -5.60 -3.24 -3.29
N ASN A 32 -6.06 -2.31 -4.11
CA ASN A 32 -5.38 -1.86 -5.36
C ASN A 32 -3.94 -1.38 -5.15
N TRP A 33 -3.60 -0.92 -3.94
CA TRP A 33 -2.26 -0.46 -3.60
C TRP A 33 -1.26 -1.62 -3.44
N ALA A 34 -1.71 -2.81 -3.03
CA ALA A 34 -0.84 -3.94 -2.72
C ALA A 34 0.01 -4.38 -3.92
N ALA A 35 -0.61 -4.54 -5.09
CA ALA A 35 0.08 -4.98 -6.31
C ALA A 35 1.11 -3.96 -6.79
N VAL A 36 0.73 -2.67 -6.78
CA VAL A 36 1.61 -1.58 -7.18
C VAL A 36 2.78 -1.44 -6.20
N LEU A 37 2.50 -1.50 -4.89
CA LEU A 37 3.51 -1.41 -3.84
C LEU A 37 4.53 -2.55 -3.95
N ARG A 38 4.07 -3.79 -4.21
CA ARG A 38 4.95 -4.93 -4.43
C ARG A 38 5.91 -4.72 -5.61
N GLY A 39 5.47 -4.01 -6.65
CA GLY A 39 6.31 -3.68 -7.81
C GLY A 39 7.40 -2.64 -7.52
N ILE A 40 7.20 -1.74 -6.55
CA ILE A 40 8.17 -0.69 -6.21
C ILE A 40 9.00 -1.04 -4.96
N ARG A 41 8.41 -1.72 -3.98
CA ARG A 41 9.03 -2.15 -2.72
C ARG A 41 8.68 -3.60 -2.43
N PRO A 42 9.32 -4.56 -3.13
CA PRO A 42 8.97 -5.99 -3.05
C PRO A 42 9.20 -6.61 -1.66
N ARG A 43 10.00 -5.97 -0.80
CA ARG A 43 10.27 -6.40 0.57
C ARG A 43 9.38 -5.73 1.62
N ALA A 44 8.55 -4.76 1.24
CA ALA A 44 7.67 -4.10 2.18
C ALA A 44 6.50 -5.03 2.55
N ARG A 45 6.15 -5.07 3.84
CA ARG A 45 4.92 -5.71 4.31
C ARG A 45 3.74 -4.77 4.07
N TYR A 46 2.63 -5.29 3.56
CA TYR A 46 1.40 -4.52 3.34
C TYR A 46 0.27 -5.14 4.16
N LEU A 47 -0.46 -4.30 4.88
CA LEU A 47 -1.69 -4.65 5.57
C LEU A 47 -2.78 -3.67 5.12
N GLY A 48 -3.84 -4.20 4.51
CA GLY A 48 -5.04 -3.45 4.17
C GLY A 48 -6.14 -3.72 5.19
N VAL A 49 -6.87 -2.69 5.60
CA VAL A 49 -8.07 -2.81 6.42
C VAL A 49 -9.20 -2.03 5.75
N ASP A 50 -10.38 -2.62 5.66
CA ASP A 50 -11.58 -1.98 5.10
C ASP A 50 -12.82 -2.40 5.90
N GLY A 51 -13.83 -1.53 5.97
CA GLY A 51 -15.09 -1.80 6.66
C GLY A 51 -16.18 -2.38 5.76
N SER A 52 -15.96 -2.42 4.44
CA SER A 52 -16.90 -2.94 3.47
C SER A 52 -16.95 -4.47 3.52
N GLU A 53 -18.11 -5.00 3.93
CA GLU A 53 -18.34 -6.45 3.95
C GLU A 53 -18.12 -7.07 2.55
N TYR A 54 -18.51 -6.35 1.49
CA TYR A 54 -18.25 -6.78 0.10
C TYR A 54 -16.75 -6.92 -0.18
N ALA A 55 -15.96 -5.90 0.18
CA ALA A 55 -14.53 -5.89 -0.11
C ALA A 55 -13.82 -7.01 0.67
N ILE A 56 -14.14 -7.17 1.95
CA ILE A 56 -13.61 -8.25 2.79
C ILE A 56 -13.97 -9.61 2.19
N ARG A 57 -15.24 -9.86 1.85
CA ARG A 57 -15.66 -11.18 1.33
C ARG A 57 -15.08 -11.52 -0.03
N ARG A 58 -14.75 -10.51 -0.85
CA ARG A 58 -14.29 -10.71 -2.23
C ARG A 58 -12.77 -10.68 -2.38
N PHE A 59 -12.06 -9.92 -1.55
CA PHE A 59 -10.63 -9.63 -1.72
C PHE A 59 -9.79 -9.84 -0.45
N GLY A 60 -10.41 -10.10 0.70
CA GLY A 60 -9.75 -10.35 1.99
C GLY A 60 -9.25 -11.76 2.19
#